data_AF-A0A6P7NJ90-F1
#
_entry.id   AF-A0A6P7NJ90-F1
#
_cell.length_a   1.000
_cell.length_b   1.000
_cell.length_c   1.000
_cell.angle_alpha   90.00
_cell.angle_beta   90.00
_cell.angle_gamma   90.00
#
_symmetry.space_group_name_H-M   'P 1'
#
loop_
_entity.id
_entity.type
_entity.pdbx_description
1 polymer ?
#
loop_
_entity_poly.entity_id
_entity_poly.type
_entity_poly.pdbx_seq_one_letter_code
_entity_poly.pdbx_strand_id
1 'polypeptide(L)'
;MQNEEDEEAELEVLAEFSHPVPWQKIEAQGLDLDYALLFSKEEADALFKQLEEEVMYSTGEEAKVQVFGKLHNIPRRQATYGDAGLRYTYSGRTHLACTWTPTLEYIRDAVTNATGHTFNFVLINRYRDGEDHIGEHRDDEKELDPVCPIASVSLGAARDFVLRHRDARGKRGARRLEPVKLQLAHGSLLLMNPPTNTFWYHSLPVRKKVRLPRINLTFRRILLISRGEEPANVWSL
;
A
#
# COMPACT_ATOMS: atom_id res chain seq x y z
N MET A 1 -11.90 32.56 28.26
CA MET A 1 -12.01 33.06 26.87
C MET A 1 -10.96 32.44 25.97
N GLN A 2 -9.64 32.59 26.19
CA GLN A 2 -8.66 31.94 25.29
C GLN A 2 -8.70 30.39 25.31
N ASN A 3 -8.93 29.77 26.48
CA ASN A 3 -8.98 28.29 26.60
C ASN A 3 -10.25 27.64 26.03
N GLU A 4 -11.35 28.37 25.93
CA GLU A 4 -12.62 27.80 25.44
C GLU A 4 -12.67 27.78 23.91
N GLU A 5 -12.07 28.79 23.25
CA GLU A 5 -11.94 28.83 21.79
C GLU A 5 -10.96 27.77 21.27
N ASP A 6 -9.89 27.47 22.01
CA ASP A 6 -8.93 26.42 21.65
C ASP A 6 -9.53 25.01 21.83
N GLU A 7 -10.32 24.78 22.90
CA GLU A 7 -11.05 23.51 23.11
C GLU A 7 -12.18 23.32 22.09
N GLU A 8 -12.92 24.36 21.72
CA GLU A 8 -13.95 24.30 20.66
C GLU A 8 -13.32 24.01 19.29
N ALA A 9 -12.16 24.60 18.97
CA ALA A 9 -11.44 24.30 17.73
C ALA A 9 -10.91 22.85 17.72
N GLU A 10 -10.39 22.34 18.84
CA GLU A 10 -9.94 20.95 18.95
C GLU A 10 -11.12 19.96 18.84
N LEU A 11 -12.27 20.31 19.44
CA LEU A 11 -13.51 19.52 19.36
C LEU A 11 -14.17 19.59 17.97
N GLU A 12 -14.09 20.71 17.26
CA GLU A 12 -14.55 20.84 15.86
C GLU A 12 -13.67 20.03 14.91
N VAL A 13 -12.35 20.04 15.10
CA VAL A 13 -11.42 19.19 14.34
C VAL A 13 -11.69 17.71 14.61
N LEU A 14 -11.98 17.32 15.87
CA LEU A 14 -12.37 15.95 16.22
C LEU A 14 -13.76 15.58 15.66
N ALA A 15 -14.67 16.55 15.54
CA ALA A 15 -16.02 16.36 14.99
C ALA A 15 -16.03 16.22 13.46
N GLU A 16 -15.06 16.77 12.72
CA GLU A 16 -14.92 16.52 11.28
C GLU A 16 -14.65 15.03 10.96
N PHE A 17 -14.07 14.28 11.90
CA PHE A 17 -13.86 12.83 11.79
C PHE A 17 -15.06 11.98 12.27
N SER A 18 -16.20 12.58 12.64
CA SER A 18 -17.34 11.88 13.25
C SER A 18 -18.26 11.15 12.28
N HIS A 19 -18.02 11.24 10.97
CA HIS A 19 -18.78 10.47 9.98
C HIS A 19 -18.00 9.18 9.64
N PRO A 20 -18.61 8.00 9.76
CA PRO A 20 -17.93 6.77 9.38
C PRO A 20 -17.52 6.87 7.91
N VAL A 21 -16.25 6.57 7.64
CA VAL A 21 -15.69 6.57 6.29
C VAL A 21 -16.63 5.75 5.38
N PRO A 22 -17.11 6.31 4.24
CA PRO A 22 -18.09 5.64 3.39
C PRO A 22 -17.43 4.52 2.58
N TRP A 23 -17.27 3.36 3.20
CA TRP A 23 -16.62 2.19 2.60
C TRP A 23 -17.45 1.56 1.48
N GLN A 24 -16.78 1.31 0.36
CA GLN A 24 -17.25 0.44 -0.72
C GLN A 24 -16.63 -0.94 -0.54
N LYS A 25 -17.47 -1.93 -0.22
CA LYS A 25 -17.08 -3.35 -0.17
C LYS A 25 -16.98 -3.93 -1.58
N ILE A 26 -15.90 -4.65 -1.89
CA ILE A 26 -15.71 -5.35 -3.15
C ILE A 26 -15.32 -6.80 -2.86
N GLU A 27 -16.21 -7.73 -3.18
CA GLU A 27 -16.06 -9.15 -2.84
C GLU A 27 -16.17 -10.06 -4.06
N ALA A 28 -15.41 -11.14 -4.02
CA ALA A 28 -15.53 -12.29 -4.90
C ALA A 28 -14.95 -13.52 -4.19
N GLN A 29 -14.93 -14.69 -4.85
CA GLN A 29 -14.34 -15.88 -4.24
C GLN A 29 -12.87 -15.63 -3.86
N GLY A 30 -12.60 -15.67 -2.55
CA GLY A 30 -11.26 -15.41 -1.99
C GLY A 30 -10.76 -13.97 -2.21
N LEU A 31 -11.66 -13.03 -2.53
CA LEU A 31 -11.39 -11.59 -2.65
C LEU A 31 -12.24 -10.84 -1.63
N ASP A 32 -11.58 -10.06 -0.80
CA ASP A 32 -12.17 -9.16 0.18
C ASP A 32 -11.38 -7.85 0.16
N LEU A 33 -12.02 -6.79 -0.33
CA LEU A 33 -11.48 -5.45 -0.37
C LEU A 33 -12.46 -4.44 0.24
N ASP A 34 -11.92 -3.45 0.95
CA ASP A 34 -12.64 -2.25 1.34
C ASP A 34 -11.98 -1.03 0.67
N TYR A 35 -12.76 -0.20 -0.01
CA TYR A 35 -12.28 0.98 -0.71
C TYR A 35 -13.02 2.24 -0.22
N ALA A 36 -12.30 3.32 0.03
CA ALA A 36 -12.88 4.60 0.40
C ALA A 36 -12.03 5.79 -0.08
N LEU A 37 -12.63 6.98 -0.10
CA LEU A 37 -11.88 8.23 -0.13
C LEU A 37 -11.59 8.61 1.32
N LEU A 38 -10.34 8.48 1.73
CA LEU A 38 -9.91 8.73 3.10
C LEU A 38 -9.62 10.22 3.32
N PHE A 39 -8.96 10.84 2.34
CA PHE A 39 -8.56 12.24 2.42
C PHE A 39 -9.42 13.09 1.50
N SER A 40 -9.74 14.31 1.95
CA SER A 40 -10.34 15.31 1.07
C SER A 40 -9.38 15.65 -0.08
N LYS A 41 -9.89 16.30 -1.13
CA LYS A 41 -9.04 16.66 -2.27
C LYS A 41 -7.92 17.62 -1.84
N GLU A 42 -8.26 18.62 -1.03
CA GLU A 42 -7.36 19.66 -0.56
C GLU A 42 -6.26 19.09 0.33
N GLU A 43 -6.63 18.20 1.24
CA GLU A 43 -5.69 17.49 2.11
C GLU A 43 -4.77 16.57 1.30
N ALA A 44 -5.35 15.79 0.38
CA ALA A 44 -4.59 14.90 -0.48
C ALA A 44 -3.60 15.66 -1.38
N ASP A 45 -3.96 16.85 -1.89
CA ASP A 45 -3.08 17.72 -2.66
C ASP A 45 -1.87 18.19 -1.82
N ALA A 46 -2.11 18.55 -0.55
CA ALA A 46 -1.06 18.96 0.38
C ALA A 46 -0.10 17.79 0.71
N LEU A 47 -0.66 16.62 1.06
CA LEU A 47 0.11 15.40 1.34
C LEU A 47 0.94 14.98 0.13
N PHE A 48 0.39 15.04 -1.08
CA PHE A 48 1.12 14.73 -2.30
C PHE A 48 2.35 15.63 -2.47
N LYS A 49 2.19 16.95 -2.26
CA LYS A 49 3.29 17.91 -2.37
C LYS A 49 4.38 17.65 -1.32
N GLN A 50 4.00 17.45 -0.06
CA GLN A 50 4.93 17.16 1.02
C GLN A 50 5.75 15.89 0.75
N LEU A 51 5.10 14.82 0.26
CA LEU A 51 5.79 13.57 -0.07
C LEU A 51 6.75 13.69 -1.26
N GLU A 52 6.47 14.56 -2.24
CA GLU A 52 7.42 14.83 -3.33
C GLU A 52 8.70 15.50 -2.82
N GLU A 53 8.63 16.23 -1.70
CA GLU A 53 9.76 16.91 -1.07
C GLU A 53 10.49 16.01 -0.05
N GLU A 54 9.75 15.23 0.74
CA GLU A 54 10.29 14.44 1.87
C GLU A 54 10.81 13.04 1.48
N VAL A 55 10.23 12.40 0.46
CA VAL A 55 10.52 10.98 0.18
C VAL A 55 11.83 10.82 -0.60
N MET A 56 12.76 10.07 0.00
CA MET A 56 14.04 9.72 -0.59
C MET A 56 13.95 8.38 -1.32
N TYR A 57 13.78 8.43 -2.65
CA TYR A 57 13.70 7.23 -3.48
C TYR A 57 15.05 6.53 -3.66
N SER A 58 15.03 5.20 -3.69
CA SER A 58 16.18 4.34 -3.97
C SER A 58 16.81 4.66 -5.33
N THR A 59 18.14 4.55 -5.39
CA THR A 59 18.94 4.81 -6.59
C THR A 59 19.95 3.69 -6.84
N GLY A 60 20.61 3.69 -8.00
CA GLY A 60 21.67 2.72 -8.31
C GLY A 60 21.19 1.26 -8.32
N GLU A 61 21.90 0.39 -7.60
CA GLU A 61 21.59 -1.05 -7.52
C GLU A 61 20.29 -1.37 -6.77
N GLU A 62 19.81 -0.47 -5.91
CA GLU A 62 18.54 -0.61 -5.20
C GLU A 62 17.32 -0.30 -6.08
N ALA A 63 17.53 0.41 -7.19
CA ALA A 63 16.50 0.67 -8.20
C ALA A 63 16.38 -0.45 -9.24
N LYS A 64 16.93 -1.64 -8.95
CA LYS A 64 16.92 -2.81 -9.83
C LYS A 64 16.31 -4.02 -9.12
N VAL A 65 15.59 -4.83 -9.89
CA VAL A 65 14.95 -6.07 -9.42
C VAL A 65 15.40 -7.24 -10.30
N GLN A 66 15.52 -8.43 -9.72
CA GLN A 66 15.84 -9.64 -10.47
C GLN A 66 14.54 -10.32 -10.92
N VAL A 67 14.36 -10.46 -12.24
CA VAL A 67 13.21 -11.11 -12.85
C VAL A 67 13.71 -12.19 -13.80
N PHE A 68 13.29 -13.45 -13.59
CA PHE A 68 13.75 -14.62 -14.34
C PHE A 68 15.29 -14.72 -14.45
N GLY A 69 15.98 -14.45 -13.34
CA GLY A 69 17.45 -14.51 -13.25
C GLY A 69 18.19 -13.30 -13.82
N LYS A 70 17.51 -12.37 -14.49
CA LYS A 70 18.10 -11.16 -15.08
C LYS A 70 17.80 -9.92 -14.25
N LEU A 71 18.75 -9.00 -14.20
CA LEU A 71 18.60 -7.74 -13.48
C LEU A 71 17.94 -6.70 -14.39
N HIS A 72 16.85 -6.10 -13.92
CA HIS A 72 16.08 -5.10 -14.67
C HIS A 72 15.90 -3.84 -13.82
N ASN A 73 15.90 -2.67 -14.47
CA ASN A 73 15.49 -1.43 -13.80
C ASN A 73 14.00 -1.52 -13.45
N ILE A 74 13.67 -1.11 -12.24
CA ILE A 74 12.28 -1.04 -11.79
C ILE A 74 11.59 0.09 -12.57
N PRO A 75 10.45 -0.15 -13.26
CA PRO A 75 9.76 0.85 -14.08
C PRO A 75 8.89 1.79 -13.24
N ARG A 76 9.46 2.26 -12.13
CA ARG A 76 8.91 3.21 -11.13
C ARG A 76 9.98 3.46 -10.07
N ARG A 77 9.88 4.56 -9.33
CA ARG A 77 10.75 4.78 -8.16
C ARG A 77 10.13 4.12 -6.93
N GLN A 78 10.98 3.61 -6.03
CA GLN A 78 10.56 2.98 -4.78
C GLN A 78 11.32 3.57 -3.60
N ALA A 79 10.68 3.57 -2.42
CA ALA A 79 11.31 3.89 -1.14
C ALA A 79 10.62 3.05 -0.05
N THR A 80 11.31 2.82 1.06
CA THR A 80 10.75 2.07 2.20
C THR A 80 11.02 2.79 3.50
N TYR A 81 9.96 2.96 4.29
CA TYR A 81 10.01 3.61 5.59
C TYR A 81 9.34 2.70 6.63
N GLY A 82 9.74 2.81 7.89
CA GLY A 82 9.24 1.94 8.94
C GLY A 82 9.78 2.29 10.31
N ASP A 83 9.36 1.50 11.28
CA ASP A 83 9.80 1.64 12.67
C ASP A 83 11.33 1.47 12.79
N ALA A 84 11.91 2.14 13.77
CA ALA A 84 13.35 2.15 13.97
C ALA A 84 13.92 0.72 14.11
N GLY A 85 14.89 0.39 13.27
CA GLY A 85 15.55 -0.93 13.28
C GLY A 85 14.84 -2.01 12.45
N LEU A 86 13.71 -1.71 11.82
CA LEU A 86 12.98 -2.66 10.98
C LEU A 86 13.80 -3.01 9.73
N ARG A 87 13.92 -4.31 9.50
CA ARG A 87 14.54 -4.89 8.30
C ARG A 87 13.46 -5.57 7.48
N TYR A 88 13.50 -5.35 6.18
CA TYR A 88 12.52 -5.90 5.23
C TYR A 88 13.27 -6.55 4.07
N THR A 89 12.84 -7.73 3.66
CA THR A 89 13.45 -8.53 2.61
C THR A 89 12.59 -8.55 1.36
N TYR A 90 13.04 -7.86 0.32
CA TYR A 90 12.39 -7.81 -0.99
C TYR A 90 13.30 -8.38 -2.08
N SER A 91 12.74 -9.25 -2.92
CA SER A 91 13.49 -9.89 -4.02
C SER A 91 14.81 -10.54 -3.55
N GLY A 92 14.84 -11.07 -2.33
CA GLY A 92 16.02 -11.73 -1.73
C GLY A 92 17.08 -10.77 -1.16
N ARG A 93 16.82 -9.46 -1.09
CA ARG A 93 17.71 -8.47 -0.49
C ARG A 93 17.05 -7.85 0.75
N THR A 94 17.80 -7.84 1.85
CA THR A 94 17.34 -7.22 3.11
C THR A 94 17.76 -5.76 3.15
N HIS A 95 16.80 -4.87 3.26
CA HIS A 95 16.98 -3.42 3.39
C HIS A 95 16.62 -2.97 4.80
N LEU A 96 17.33 -1.96 5.31
CA LEU A 96 16.91 -1.24 6.51
C LEU A 96 15.88 -0.20 6.09
N ALA A 97 14.72 -0.20 6.73
CA ALA A 97 13.72 0.84 6.46
C ALA A 97 14.25 2.21 6.93
N CYS A 98 13.99 3.25 6.15
CA CYS A 98 14.21 4.63 6.60
C CYS A 98 13.26 4.94 7.77
N THR A 99 13.66 5.84 8.65
CA THR A 99 12.78 6.34 9.72
C THR A 99 11.66 7.16 9.12
N TRP A 100 10.44 6.98 9.63
CA TRP A 100 9.26 7.74 9.22
C TRP A 100 9.51 9.25 9.09
N THR A 101 8.88 9.87 8.09
CA THR A 101 8.78 11.33 7.98
C THR A 101 7.46 11.79 8.60
N PRO A 102 7.33 13.06 9.02
CA PRO A 102 6.09 13.55 9.62
C PRO A 102 4.86 13.30 8.76
N THR A 103 4.96 13.50 7.44
CA THR A 103 3.84 13.25 6.52
C THR A 103 3.48 11.77 6.43
N LEU A 104 4.47 10.86 6.48
CA LEU A 104 4.19 9.42 6.48
C LEU A 104 3.57 8.94 7.79
N GLU A 105 3.97 9.51 8.94
CA GLU A 105 3.34 9.22 10.23
C GLU A 105 1.90 9.68 10.26
N TYR A 106 1.63 10.90 9.79
CA TYR A 106 0.27 11.42 9.68
C TYR A 106 -0.64 10.48 8.87
N ILE A 107 -0.19 10.05 7.69
CA ILE A 107 -0.97 9.15 6.84
C ILE A 107 -1.15 7.78 7.51
N ARG A 108 -0.10 7.24 8.13
CA ARG A 108 -0.16 5.96 8.88
C ARG A 108 -1.22 6.03 9.98
N ASP A 109 -1.22 7.11 10.74
CA ASP A 109 -2.11 7.29 11.89
C ASP A 109 -3.55 7.52 11.44
N ALA A 110 -3.78 8.28 10.37
CA ALA A 110 -5.09 8.41 9.73
C ALA A 110 -5.65 7.06 9.24
N VAL A 111 -4.81 6.24 8.59
CA VAL A 111 -5.19 4.87 8.19
C VAL A 111 -5.48 4.00 9.41
N THR A 112 -4.70 4.13 10.48
CA THR A 112 -4.91 3.39 11.73
C THR A 112 -6.25 3.76 12.36
N ASN A 113 -6.57 5.05 12.46
CA ASN A 113 -7.81 5.55 13.02
C ASN A 113 -9.03 5.11 12.21
N ALA A 114 -8.93 5.15 10.87
CA ALA A 114 -10.03 4.76 9.99
C ALA A 114 -10.35 3.26 10.00
N THR A 115 -9.38 2.42 10.38
CA THR A 115 -9.45 0.96 10.15
C THR A 115 -9.30 0.11 11.41
N GLY A 116 -8.73 0.67 12.48
CA GLY A 116 -8.34 -0.06 13.69
C GLY A 116 -7.09 -0.94 13.53
N HIS A 117 -6.47 -0.96 12.35
CA HIS A 117 -5.26 -1.74 12.09
C HIS A 117 -3.99 -0.90 12.22
N THR A 118 -2.95 -1.46 12.81
CA THR A 118 -1.65 -0.80 12.96
C THR A 118 -0.64 -1.30 11.93
N PHE A 119 0.24 -0.41 11.49
CA PHE A 119 1.25 -0.66 10.47
C PHE A 119 2.61 -0.13 10.94
N ASN A 120 3.66 -0.92 10.74
CA ASN A 120 5.03 -0.58 11.13
C ASN A 120 5.97 -0.38 9.94
N PHE A 121 5.45 -0.52 8.71
CA PHE A 121 6.21 -0.43 7.48
C PHE A 121 5.37 0.14 6.35
N VAL A 122 5.99 0.89 5.44
CA VAL A 122 5.41 1.34 4.18
C VAL A 122 6.37 1.11 3.01
N LEU A 123 5.85 0.52 1.93
CA LEU A 123 6.48 0.54 0.62
C LEU A 123 5.88 1.65 -0.22
N ILE A 124 6.71 2.61 -0.60
CA ILE A 124 6.31 3.73 -1.44
C ILE A 124 6.64 3.39 -2.89
N ASN A 125 5.67 3.60 -3.78
CA ASN A 125 5.85 3.48 -5.23
C ASN A 125 5.44 4.79 -5.89
N ARG A 126 6.40 5.45 -6.57
CA ARG A 126 6.13 6.64 -7.37
C ARG A 126 6.20 6.32 -8.85
N TYR A 127 5.08 6.57 -9.51
CA TYR A 127 4.89 6.43 -10.94
C TYR A 127 4.95 7.83 -11.53
N ARG A 128 5.95 8.09 -12.40
CA ARG A 128 6.10 9.40 -13.04
C ARG A 128 4.91 9.74 -13.93
N ASP A 129 4.40 8.73 -14.63
CA ASP A 129 3.31 8.84 -15.60
C ASP A 129 2.66 7.45 -15.80
N GLY A 130 1.87 7.31 -16.86
CA GLY A 130 1.21 6.06 -17.23
C GLY A 130 2.11 4.99 -17.86
N GLU A 131 3.37 5.27 -18.20
CA GLU A 131 4.33 4.26 -18.67
C GLU A 131 4.95 3.49 -17.50
N ASP A 132 5.13 4.16 -16.37
CA ASP A 132 5.50 3.50 -15.12
C ASP A 132 4.37 2.57 -14.66
N HIS A 133 4.73 1.36 -14.22
CA HIS A 133 3.79 0.29 -13.94
C HIS A 133 4.34 -0.76 -12.96
N ILE A 134 3.45 -1.65 -12.54
CA ILE A 134 3.81 -2.90 -11.86
C ILE A 134 2.99 -4.03 -12.47
N GLY A 135 3.69 -5.10 -12.87
CA GLY A 135 3.06 -6.29 -13.44
C GLY A 135 2.24 -7.06 -12.42
N GLU A 136 1.58 -8.13 -12.87
CA GLU A 136 0.85 -9.03 -11.97
C GLU A 136 1.78 -9.65 -10.92
N HIS A 137 1.52 -9.38 -9.65
CA HIS A 137 2.25 -9.91 -8.49
C HIS A 137 1.30 -10.13 -7.31
N ARG A 138 1.83 -10.70 -6.23
CA ARG A 138 1.21 -10.76 -4.91
C ARG A 138 2.25 -10.32 -3.90
N ASP A 139 1.80 -9.81 -2.77
CA ASP A 139 2.65 -9.44 -1.64
C ASP A 139 2.87 -10.67 -0.75
N ASP A 140 3.61 -11.68 -1.22
CA ASP A 140 3.75 -12.97 -0.54
C ASP A 140 5.03 -13.10 0.31
N GLU A 141 5.53 -11.98 0.85
CA GLU A 141 6.67 -11.97 1.76
C GLU A 141 6.33 -12.65 3.09
N LYS A 142 7.17 -13.61 3.50
CA LYS A 142 6.97 -14.43 4.72
C LYS A 142 6.92 -13.62 6.02
N GLU A 143 7.51 -12.43 6.01
CA GLU A 143 7.56 -11.53 7.15
C GLU A 143 6.31 -10.66 7.28
N LEU A 144 5.34 -10.76 6.35
CA LEU A 144 4.06 -10.10 6.52
C LEU A 144 3.19 -10.85 7.52
N ASP A 145 2.52 -10.08 8.36
CA ASP A 145 1.50 -10.63 9.24
C ASP A 145 0.32 -11.17 8.40
N PRO A 146 0.04 -12.48 8.43
CA PRO A 146 -0.95 -13.11 7.55
C PRO A 146 -2.40 -12.74 7.88
N VAL A 147 -2.67 -12.15 9.05
CA VAL A 147 -4.01 -11.74 9.47
C VAL A 147 -4.23 -10.23 9.39
N CYS A 148 -3.18 -9.44 9.18
CA CYS A 148 -3.29 -8.00 8.99
C CYS A 148 -3.60 -7.68 7.52
N PRO A 149 -4.55 -6.79 7.20
CA PRO A 149 -4.72 -6.32 5.84
C PRO A 149 -3.50 -5.53 5.35
N ILE A 150 -3.38 -5.40 4.03
CA ILE A 150 -2.46 -4.43 3.42
C ILE A 150 -3.27 -3.18 3.08
N ALA A 151 -2.81 -2.03 3.56
CA ALA A 151 -3.46 -0.74 3.31
C ALA A 151 -2.74 0.05 2.22
N SER A 152 -3.44 0.37 1.13
CA SER A 152 -2.90 1.08 -0.03
C SER A 152 -3.54 2.46 -0.14
N VAL A 153 -2.77 3.50 0.17
CA VAL A 153 -3.16 4.92 -0.04
C VAL A 153 -2.62 5.40 -1.39
N SER A 154 -3.45 6.12 -2.14
CA SER A 154 -3.10 6.66 -3.46
C SER A 154 -3.21 8.19 -3.51
N LEU A 155 -2.16 8.86 -3.97
CA LEU A 155 -2.10 10.31 -4.12
C LEU A 155 -1.64 10.69 -5.55
N GLY A 156 -2.16 11.78 -6.10
CA GLY A 156 -1.92 12.20 -7.48
C GLY A 156 -2.84 11.50 -8.49
N ALA A 157 -2.29 11.17 -9.66
CA ALA A 157 -3.06 10.68 -10.79
C ALA A 157 -3.80 9.36 -10.51
N ALA A 158 -5.09 9.32 -10.83
CA ALA A 158 -5.88 8.11 -10.73
C ALA A 158 -5.36 7.02 -11.69
N ARG A 159 -5.31 5.77 -11.21
CA ARG A 159 -4.79 4.63 -11.99
C ARG A 159 -5.68 3.41 -11.85
N ASP A 160 -5.86 2.70 -12.96
CA ASP A 160 -6.53 1.40 -12.96
C ASP A 160 -5.69 0.39 -12.17
N PHE A 161 -6.33 -0.25 -11.20
CA PHE A 161 -5.82 -1.39 -10.46
C PHE A 161 -6.61 -2.62 -10.89
N VAL A 162 -5.89 -3.71 -11.19
CA VAL A 162 -6.48 -4.92 -11.76
C VAL A 162 -6.10 -6.10 -10.90
N LEU A 163 -7.11 -6.82 -10.41
CA LEU A 163 -6.94 -8.09 -9.71
C LEU A 163 -7.35 -9.25 -10.62
N ARG A 164 -6.51 -10.29 -10.66
CA ARG A 164 -6.75 -11.52 -11.40
C ARG A 164 -6.55 -12.72 -10.48
N HIS A 165 -7.58 -13.57 -10.40
CA HIS A 165 -7.51 -14.80 -9.62
C HIS A 165 -6.41 -15.72 -10.17
N ARG A 166 -5.65 -16.38 -9.28
CA ARG A 166 -4.49 -17.22 -9.63
C ARG A 166 -4.83 -18.33 -10.65
N ASP A 167 -6.00 -18.95 -10.50
CA ASP A 167 -6.48 -20.01 -11.40
C ASP A 167 -6.91 -19.50 -12.78
N ALA A 168 -7.02 -18.18 -12.98
CA ALA A 168 -7.40 -17.55 -14.24
C ALA A 168 -6.21 -16.85 -14.94
N ARG A 169 -4.97 -17.17 -14.54
CA ARG A 169 -3.74 -16.60 -15.11
C ARG A 169 -3.22 -17.39 -16.30
N GLY A 170 -2.71 -16.65 -17.29
CA GLY A 170 -2.01 -17.20 -18.45
C GLY A 170 -2.91 -17.94 -19.45
N LYS A 171 -2.29 -18.42 -20.55
CA LYS A 171 -3.00 -19.09 -21.66
C LYS A 171 -3.64 -20.43 -21.29
N ARG A 172 -3.36 -20.97 -20.10
CA ARG A 172 -3.85 -22.25 -19.59
C ARG A 172 -4.55 -22.12 -18.23
N GLY A 173 -5.11 -20.96 -17.91
CA GLY A 173 -5.85 -20.77 -16.67
C GLY A 173 -6.90 -21.88 -16.50
N ALA A 174 -6.87 -22.56 -15.35
CA ALA A 174 -7.79 -23.64 -15.02
C ALA A 174 -9.25 -23.18 -14.97
N ARG A 175 -9.47 -21.87 -14.77
CA ARG A 175 -10.80 -21.24 -14.73
C ARG A 175 -10.83 -20.02 -15.64
N ARG A 176 -11.99 -19.75 -16.24
CA ARG A 176 -12.27 -18.48 -16.93
C ARG A 176 -12.99 -17.54 -15.96
N LEU A 177 -12.20 -16.80 -15.18
CA LEU A 177 -12.71 -15.76 -14.28
C LEU A 177 -12.34 -14.39 -14.83
N GLU A 178 -13.30 -13.48 -14.87
CA GLU A 178 -13.05 -12.09 -15.27
C GLU A 178 -12.21 -11.37 -14.21
N PRO A 179 -11.27 -10.50 -14.61
CA PRO A 179 -10.53 -9.68 -13.66
C PRO A 179 -11.44 -8.67 -12.96
N VAL A 180 -11.21 -8.44 -11.67
CA VAL A 180 -11.79 -7.32 -10.95
C VAL A 180 -10.95 -6.07 -11.23
N LYS A 181 -11.61 -4.95 -11.52
CA LYS A 181 -10.96 -3.68 -11.85
C LYS A 181 -11.57 -2.57 -11.02
N LEU A 182 -10.71 -1.72 -10.47
CA LEU A 182 -11.09 -0.50 -9.78
C LEU A 182 -10.11 0.60 -10.16
N GLN A 183 -10.58 1.85 -10.10
CA GLN A 183 -9.73 3.01 -10.28
C GLN A 183 -9.35 3.54 -8.90
N LEU A 184 -8.05 3.54 -8.58
CA LEU A 184 -7.56 4.12 -7.32
C LEU A 184 -7.42 5.63 -7.52
N ALA A 185 -8.28 6.38 -6.83
CA ALA A 185 -8.39 7.82 -6.96
C ALA A 185 -7.35 8.56 -6.09
N HIS A 186 -7.30 9.88 -6.26
CA HIS A 186 -6.56 10.75 -5.36
C HIS A 186 -7.21 10.75 -3.96
N GLY A 187 -6.41 10.56 -2.91
CA GLY A 187 -6.90 10.53 -1.53
C GLY A 187 -7.56 9.21 -1.13
N SER A 188 -7.55 8.20 -2.01
CA SER A 188 -8.22 6.93 -1.75
C SER A 188 -7.40 6.00 -0.86
N LEU A 189 -8.09 5.22 -0.02
CA LEU A 189 -7.57 4.05 0.69
C LEU A 189 -8.22 2.78 0.13
N LEU A 190 -7.39 1.78 -0.18
CA LEU A 190 -7.80 0.41 -0.47
C LEU A 190 -7.22 -0.52 0.60
N LEU A 191 -8.06 -1.23 1.34
CA LEU A 191 -7.67 -2.37 2.16
C LEU A 191 -7.77 -3.65 1.35
N MET A 192 -6.68 -4.42 1.33
CA MET A 192 -6.65 -5.78 0.80
C MET A 192 -6.66 -6.76 1.97
N ASN A 193 -7.85 -7.22 2.35
CA ASN A 193 -8.03 -8.10 3.50
C ASN A 193 -7.63 -9.55 3.17
N PRO A 194 -7.15 -10.34 4.14
CA PRO A 194 -7.02 -11.79 3.97
C PRO A 194 -8.39 -12.40 3.59
N PRO A 195 -8.44 -13.38 2.67
CA PRO A 195 -7.32 -14.07 2.02
C PRO A 195 -6.98 -13.52 0.62
N THR A 196 -7.32 -12.28 0.29
CA THR A 196 -7.17 -11.70 -1.06
C THR A 196 -5.83 -12.02 -1.68
N ASN A 197 -4.76 -11.69 -0.98
CA ASN A 197 -3.41 -11.81 -1.49
C ASN A 197 -2.89 -13.27 -1.56
N THR A 198 -3.66 -14.24 -1.04
CA THR A 198 -3.43 -15.68 -1.27
C THR A 198 -3.94 -16.13 -2.64
N PHE A 199 -5.07 -15.59 -3.10
CA PHE A 199 -5.79 -16.05 -4.28
C PHE A 199 -5.66 -15.13 -5.49
N TRP A 200 -5.44 -13.83 -5.27
CA TRP A 200 -5.51 -12.81 -6.31
C TRP A 200 -4.16 -12.14 -6.52
N TYR A 201 -3.72 -12.13 -7.78
CA TYR A 201 -2.63 -11.29 -8.23
C TYR A 201 -3.17 -9.92 -8.55
N HIS A 202 -2.38 -8.88 -8.28
CA HIS A 202 -2.75 -7.51 -8.59
C HIS A 202 -1.68 -6.81 -9.42
N SER A 203 -2.09 -5.76 -10.13
CA SER A 203 -1.24 -5.00 -11.04
C SER A 203 -1.72 -3.57 -11.20
N LEU A 204 -0.78 -2.69 -11.57
CA LEU A 204 -1.05 -1.33 -12.03
C LEU A 204 -0.55 -1.22 -13.49
N PRO A 205 -1.37 -1.61 -14.48
CA PRO A 205 -0.92 -1.73 -15.87
C PRO A 205 -0.59 -0.37 -16.51
N VAL A 206 0.16 -0.42 -17.61
CA VAL A 206 0.50 0.76 -18.44
C VAL A 206 -0.78 1.42 -18.96
N ARG A 207 -0.83 2.76 -18.84
CA ARG A 207 -1.91 3.63 -19.32
C ARG A 207 -1.32 4.89 -19.94
N LYS A 208 -0.85 4.80 -21.19
CA LYS A 208 -0.13 5.88 -21.92
C LYS A 208 -0.80 7.26 -21.96
N LYS A 209 -2.12 7.34 -21.68
CA LYS A 209 -2.86 8.60 -21.62
C LYS A 209 -2.69 9.35 -20.30
N VAL A 210 -2.23 8.68 -19.23
CA VAL A 210 -1.94 9.30 -17.94
C VAL A 210 -0.58 9.99 -18.03
N ARG A 211 -0.56 11.31 -17.80
CA ARG A 211 0.64 12.16 -17.90
C ARG A 211 1.09 12.75 -16.57
N LEU A 212 0.27 12.59 -15.53
CA LEU A 212 0.53 13.12 -14.20
C LEU A 212 1.10 12.03 -13.28
N PRO A 213 1.93 12.41 -12.30
CA PRO A 213 2.52 11.48 -11.36
C PRO A 213 1.50 10.91 -10.38
N ARG A 214 1.82 9.73 -9.84
CA ARG A 214 1.10 9.07 -8.75
C ARG A 214 2.09 8.59 -7.70
N ILE A 215 1.80 8.87 -6.43
CA ILE A 215 2.46 8.24 -5.27
C ILE A 215 1.48 7.23 -4.68
N ASN A 216 1.99 6.05 -4.38
CA ASN A 216 1.27 5.00 -3.68
C ASN A 216 2.03 4.60 -2.43
N LEU A 217 1.33 4.57 -1.32
CA LEU A 217 1.84 4.14 -0.02
C LEU A 217 1.18 2.79 0.30
N THR A 218 1.96 1.72 0.34
CA THR A 218 1.48 0.39 0.72
C THR A 218 1.95 0.09 2.14
N PHE A 219 1.09 0.37 3.11
CA PHE A 219 1.31 0.10 4.53
C PHE A 219 1.12 -1.38 4.83
N ARG A 220 2.02 -1.92 5.66
CA ARG A 220 2.09 -3.33 6.01
C ARG A 220 2.45 -3.49 7.48
N ARG A 221 2.03 -4.60 8.08
CA ARG A 221 2.52 -5.05 9.39
C ARG A 221 3.54 -6.17 9.17
N ILE A 222 4.80 -5.86 9.44
CA ILE A 222 5.93 -6.79 9.37
C ILE A 222 6.09 -7.46 10.73
N LEU A 223 6.13 -8.80 10.74
CA LEU A 223 6.44 -9.60 11.90
C LEU A 223 7.92 -9.39 12.27
N LEU A 224 8.16 -8.88 13.48
CA LEU A 224 9.51 -8.76 14.00
C LEU A 224 9.99 -10.16 14.38
N ILE A 225 10.92 -10.73 13.60
CA ILE A 225 11.58 -11.98 13.97
C ILE A 225 12.45 -11.68 15.19
N SER A 226 12.05 -12.15 16.37
CA SER A 226 12.93 -12.22 17.54
C SER A 226 14.13 -13.09 17.14
N ARG A 227 15.36 -12.61 17.35
CA ARG A 227 16.53 -13.49 17.25
C ARG A 227 16.42 -14.53 18.35
N GLY A 228 15.86 -15.71 18.06
CA GLY A 228 15.87 -16.83 19.00
C GLY A 228 14.74 -17.86 18.89
N GLU A 229 13.65 -17.59 18.18
CA GLU A 229 12.54 -18.56 18.10
C GLU A 229 12.31 -19.00 16.65
N GLU A 230 12.65 -20.26 16.37
CA GLU A 230 12.10 -20.95 15.19
C GLU A 230 10.57 -20.96 15.34
N PRO A 231 9.80 -20.61 14.29
CA PRO A 231 8.36 -20.76 14.35
C PRO A 231 8.03 -22.24 14.54
N ALA A 232 7.40 -22.56 15.67
CA ALA A 232 6.87 -23.89 15.92
C ALA A 232 6.01 -24.31 14.71
N ASN A 233 6.32 -25.48 14.16
CA ASN A 233 5.58 -26.08 13.05
C ASN A 233 4.09 -26.17 13.41
N VAL A 234 3.28 -25.22 12.94
CA VAL A 234 1.81 -25.30 12.97
C VAL A 234 1.35 -26.09 11.74
N TRP A 235 1.80 -27.35 11.64
CA TRP A 235 1.21 -28.41 10.82
C TRP A 235 1.46 -29.74 11.51
N SER A 236 0.75 -29.95 12.62
CA SER A 236 0.47 -31.29 13.12
C SER A 236 -0.95 -31.30 13.67
N LEU A 237 -1.90 -31.61 12.78
CA LEU A 237 -3.03 -32.53 12.93
C LEU A 237 -3.87 -32.53 11.64
#